data_AF-A0A819QEA5-F1
#
_entry.id   AF-A0A819QEA5-F1
#
_cell.length_a   1.000
_cell.length_b   1.000
_cell.length_c   1.000
_cell.angle_alpha   90.00
_cell.angle_beta   90.00
_cell.angle_gamma   90.00
#
_symmetry.space_group_name_H-M   'P 1'
#
loop_
_entity.id
_entity.type
_entity.pdbx_description
1 polymer ?
#
loop_
_entity_poly.entity_id
_entity_poly.type
_entity_poly.pdbx_seq_one_letter_code
_entity_poly.pdbx_strand_id
1 'polypeptide(L)'
;MTFLFGILAYRNLLQMSHRALPIVQRELDKQLTVMVLVLVVCAFFMNMPYTIVYLLTAMPQLTQNSIIVAQLQFASNVTTYLVYMYFASPFYIFLCVSDRFRRQLIYVLFDVYLNKWRQQRQILVNKVKPQLT
;
A
#
# COMPACT_ATOMS: atom_id res chain seq x y z
N MET A 1 -7.12 1.00 -15.65
CA MET A 1 -6.45 2.08 -14.88
C MET A 1 -5.00 1.76 -14.54
N THR A 2 -4.69 0.60 -13.94
CA THR A 2 -3.32 0.19 -13.56
C THR A 2 -2.30 0.19 -14.70
N PHE A 3 -2.66 -0.27 -15.90
CA PHE A 3 -1.77 -0.23 -17.07
C PHE A 3 -1.37 1.20 -17.49
N LEU A 4 -2.31 2.14 -17.49
CA LEU A 4 -2.06 3.54 -17.79
C LEU A 4 -1.08 4.16 -16.77
N PHE A 5 -1.31 3.91 -15.47
CA PHE A 5 -0.39 4.36 -14.42
C PHE A 5 0.99 3.71 -14.51
N GLY A 6 1.07 2.43 -14.89
CA GLY A 6 2.34 1.75 -15.14
C GLY A 6 3.13 2.36 -16.30
N ILE A 7 2.46 2.65 -17.42
CA ILE A 7 3.09 3.30 -18.58
C ILE A 7 3.55 4.72 -18.23
N LEU A 8 2.72 5.49 -17.53
CA LEU A 8 3.08 6.83 -17.08
C LEU A 8 4.27 6.78 -16.10
N ALA A 9 4.28 5.84 -15.17
CA ALA A 9 5.41 5.65 -14.25
C ALA A 9 6.69 5.29 -15.00
N TYR A 10 6.62 4.38 -15.97
CA TYR A 10 7.76 3.98 -16.79
C TYR A 10 8.32 5.15 -17.63
N ARG A 11 7.44 5.90 -18.30
CA ARG A 11 7.85 7.08 -19.08
C ARG A 11 8.45 8.17 -18.19
N ASN A 12 7.89 8.37 -17.00
CA ASN A 12 8.39 9.34 -16.04
C ASN A 12 9.79 8.96 -15.53
N LEU A 13 10.04 7.66 -15.30
CA LEU A 13 11.35 7.13 -14.93
C LEU A 13 12.42 7.37 -16.01
N LEU A 14 12.06 7.20 -17.29
CA LEU A 14 12.94 7.48 -18.44
C LEU A 14 13.22 8.99 -18.62
N GLN A 15 12.22 9.85 -18.40
CA GLN A 15 12.37 11.31 -18.53
C GLN A 15 13.24 11.92 -17.42
N MET A 16 13.22 11.37 -16.19
CA MET A 16 14.09 11.82 -15.09
C MET A 16 15.58 11.59 -15.35
N SER A 17 15.95 10.71 -16.28
CA SER A 17 17.36 10.52 -16.66
C SER A 17 17.92 11.72 -17.43
N HIS A 18 17.06 12.51 -18.10
CA HIS A 18 17.47 13.54 -19.06
C HIS A 18 17.28 14.97 -18.54
N ARG A 19 16.69 15.17 -17.35
CA ARG A 19 16.39 16.50 -16.79
C ARG A 19 17.37 16.87 -15.67
N ALA A 20 17.98 18.05 -15.77
CA ALA A 20 18.77 18.66 -14.70
C ALA A 20 17.83 19.27 -13.65
N LEU A 21 17.19 18.42 -12.85
CA LEU A 21 16.40 18.85 -11.69
C LEU A 21 17.28 18.86 -10.44
N PRO A 22 17.00 19.75 -9.46
CA PRO A 22 17.73 19.78 -8.19
C PRO A 22 17.66 18.41 -7.51
N ILE A 23 18.79 17.98 -6.93
CA ILE A 23 19.04 16.62 -6.44
C ILE A 23 17.92 16.10 -5.52
N VAL A 24 17.38 16.97 -4.66
CA VAL A 24 16.34 16.62 -3.68
C VAL A 24 14.99 16.28 -4.33
N GLN A 25 14.60 16.97 -5.42
CA GLN A 25 13.36 16.67 -6.13
C GLN A 25 13.48 15.37 -6.93
N ARG A 26 14.66 15.12 -7.50
CA ARG A 26 14.93 13.91 -8.28
C ARG A 26 14.80 12.63 -7.44
N GLU A 27 15.27 12.65 -6.20
CA GLU A 27 15.12 11.49 -5.30
C GLU A 27 13.67 11.23 -4.90
N LEU A 28 12.88 12.29 -4.70
CA LEU A 28 11.47 12.17 -4.35
C LEU A 28 10.67 11.55 -5.49
N ASP A 29 10.86 12.05 -6.70
CA ASP A 29 10.17 11.58 -7.89
C ASP A 29 10.59 10.15 -8.26
N LYS A 30 11.88 9.80 -8.06
CA LYS A 30 12.39 8.43 -8.23
C LYS A 30 11.77 7.46 -7.23
N GLN A 31 11.65 7.85 -5.95
CA GLN A 31 11.00 7.02 -4.94
C GLN A 31 9.52 6.78 -5.27
N LEU A 32 8.80 7.81 -5.72
CA LEU A 32 7.41 7.70 -6.13
C LEU A 32 7.24 6.77 -7.34
N THR A 33 8.08 6.91 -8.37
CA THR A 33 8.00 6.07 -9.57
C THR A 33 8.38 4.61 -9.32
N VAL A 34 9.45 4.35 -8.57
CA VAL A 34 9.83 2.98 -8.15
C VAL A 34 8.69 2.33 -7.38
N MET A 35 8.06 3.09 -6.49
CA MET A 35 6.92 2.58 -5.74
C MET A 35 5.74 2.21 -6.63
N VAL A 36 5.30 3.11 -7.52
CA VAL A 36 4.18 2.84 -8.42
C VAL A 36 4.48 1.63 -9.31
N LEU A 37 5.73 1.47 -9.75
CA LEU A 37 6.16 0.33 -10.54
C LEU A 37 6.02 -1.01 -9.77
N VAL A 38 6.49 -1.06 -8.52
CA VAL A 38 6.31 -2.24 -7.64
C VAL A 38 4.83 -2.56 -7.46
N LEU A 39 4.01 -1.54 -7.23
CA LEU A 39 2.57 -1.69 -7.00
C LEU A 39 1.85 -2.25 -8.23
N VAL A 40 2.23 -1.81 -9.43
CA VAL A 40 1.70 -2.33 -10.71
C VAL A 40 2.12 -3.78 -10.94
N VAL A 41 3.37 -4.14 -10.63
CA VAL A 41 3.86 -5.52 -10.73
C VAL A 41 3.10 -6.44 -9.77
N CYS A 42 2.96 -6.04 -8.50
CA CYS A 42 2.16 -6.78 -7.52
C CYS A 42 0.68 -6.90 -7.94
N ALA A 43 0.11 -5.84 -8.50
CA ALA A 43 -1.26 -5.87 -9.01
C ALA A 43 -1.44 -6.94 -10.10
N PHE A 44 -0.48 -7.05 -11.02
CA PHE A 44 -0.52 -8.04 -12.09
C PHE A 44 -0.51 -9.47 -11.53
N PHE A 45 0.43 -9.78 -10.63
CA PHE A 45 0.53 -11.11 -10.01
C PHE A 45 -0.70 -11.48 -9.18
N MET A 46 -1.32 -10.53 -8.47
CA MET A 46 -2.49 -10.80 -7.63
C MET A 46 -3.80 -10.90 -8.43
N ASN A 47 -3.94 -10.16 -9.54
CA ASN A 47 -5.16 -10.20 -10.37
C ASN A 47 -5.16 -11.34 -11.39
N MET A 48 -3.98 -11.82 -11.82
CA MET A 48 -3.88 -12.93 -12.77
C MET A 48 -4.64 -14.20 -12.32
N PRO A 49 -4.44 -14.75 -11.12
CA PRO A 49 -5.12 -15.98 -10.70
C PRO A 49 -6.63 -15.80 -10.58
N TYR A 50 -7.10 -14.65 -10.10
CA TYR A 50 -8.53 -14.33 -10.07
C TYR A 50 -9.15 -14.38 -11.48
N THR A 51 -8.48 -13.77 -12.45
CA THR A 51 -8.93 -13.75 -13.85
C THR A 51 -9.01 -15.17 -14.45
N ILE A 52 -8.04 -16.03 -14.13
CA ILE A 52 -8.01 -17.44 -14.59
C ILE A 52 -9.20 -18.21 -14.00
N VAL A 53 -9.42 -18.14 -12.69
CA VAL A 53 -10.54 -18.81 -12.03
C VAL A 53 -11.87 -18.33 -12.59
N TYR A 54 -12.02 -17.02 -12.81
CA TYR A 54 -13.21 -16.44 -13.41
C TYR A 54 -13.50 -17.00 -14.82
N LEU A 55 -12.47 -17.11 -15.67
CA LEU A 55 -12.62 -17.72 -16.99
C LEU A 55 -13.01 -19.20 -16.91
N LEU A 56 -12.44 -19.96 -15.99
CA LEU A 56 -12.80 -21.37 -15.77
C LEU A 56 -14.24 -21.53 -15.29
N THR A 57 -14.73 -20.64 -14.42
CA THR A 57 -16.14 -20.66 -13.98
C THR A 57 -17.13 -20.31 -15.08
N ALA A 58 -16.70 -19.57 -16.11
CA ALA A 58 -17.54 -19.23 -17.26
C ALA A 58 -17.68 -20.38 -18.27
N MET A 59 -16.90 -21.46 -18.14
CA MET A 59 -16.95 -22.61 -19.04
C MET A 59 -18.02 -23.62 -18.57
N PRO A 60 -19.13 -23.80 -19.33
CA PRO A 60 -20.24 -24.66 -18.91
C PRO A 60 -19.86 -26.14 -18.79
N GLN A 61 -18.81 -26.58 -19.47
CA GLN A 61 -18.29 -27.95 -19.40
C GLN A 61 -17.73 -28.29 -18.02
N LEU A 62 -17.15 -27.30 -17.33
CA LEU A 62 -16.54 -27.46 -16.01
C LEU A 62 -17.57 -27.31 -14.88
N THR A 63 -18.69 -26.63 -15.13
CA THR A 63 -19.73 -26.38 -14.13
C THR A 63 -20.81 -27.46 -14.05
N GLN A 64 -20.77 -28.46 -14.94
CA GLN A 64 -21.68 -29.61 -14.89
C GLN A 64 -21.35 -30.60 -13.76
N ASN A 65 -20.09 -30.65 -13.33
CA ASN A 65 -19.66 -31.53 -12.24
C ASN A 65 -19.64 -30.76 -10.91
N SER A 66 -20.45 -31.20 -9.95
CA SER A 66 -20.59 -30.58 -8.63
C SER A 66 -19.27 -30.51 -7.83
N ILE A 67 -18.36 -31.48 -8.01
CA ILE A 67 -17.06 -31.49 -7.34
C ILE A 67 -16.16 -30.39 -7.89
N ILE A 68 -16.12 -30.23 -9.22
CA ILE A 68 -15.31 -29.20 -9.89
C ILE A 68 -15.84 -27.81 -9.53
N VAL A 69 -17.15 -27.65 -9.45
CA VAL A 69 -17.78 -26.39 -8.99
C VAL A 69 -17.33 -26.03 -7.57
N ALA A 70 -17.33 -26.99 -6.64
CA ALA A 70 -16.87 -26.73 -5.27
C ALA A 70 -15.37 -26.32 -5.23
N GLN A 71 -14.53 -26.96 -6.04
CA GLN A 71 -13.11 -26.59 -6.18
C GLN A 71 -12.92 -25.18 -6.76
N LEU A 72 -13.69 -24.82 -7.80
CA LEU A 72 -13.65 -23.49 -8.40
C LEU A 72 -14.16 -22.41 -7.44
N GLN A 73 -15.20 -22.69 -6.65
CA GLN A 73 -15.67 -21.76 -5.61
C GLN A 73 -14.64 -21.55 -4.51
N PHE A 74 -13.97 -22.62 -4.05
CA PHE A 74 -12.89 -22.49 -3.09
C PHE A 74 -11.73 -21.65 -3.65
N ALA A 75 -11.30 -21.92 -4.89
CA ALA A 75 -10.27 -21.14 -5.56
C ALA A 75 -10.69 -19.67 -5.77
N SER A 76 -11.96 -19.41 -6.06
CA SER A 76 -12.51 -18.05 -6.18
C SER A 76 -12.45 -17.30 -4.85
N ASN A 77 -12.77 -17.95 -3.73
CA ASN A 77 -12.65 -17.34 -2.41
C ASN A 77 -11.20 -17.02 -2.05
N VAL A 78 -10.27 -17.95 -2.30
CA VAL A 78 -8.84 -17.72 -2.05
C VAL A 78 -8.30 -16.55 -2.89
N THR A 79 -8.63 -16.51 -4.17
CA THR A 79 -8.21 -15.41 -5.06
C THR A 79 -8.86 -14.09 -4.69
N THR A 80 -10.08 -14.10 -4.18
CA THR A 80 -10.76 -12.90 -3.65
C THR A 80 -10.03 -12.36 -2.42
N TYR A 81 -9.61 -13.21 -1.49
CA TYR A 81 -8.79 -12.78 -0.35
C TYR A 81 -7.44 -12.19 -0.80
N LEU A 82 -6.80 -12.75 -1.82
CA LEU A 82 -5.57 -12.19 -2.39
C LEU A 82 -5.79 -10.78 -2.98
N VAL A 83 -6.91 -10.55 -3.67
CA VAL A 83 -7.28 -9.22 -4.18
C VAL A 83 -7.52 -8.23 -3.03
N TYR A 84 -8.18 -8.63 -1.95
CA TYR A 84 -8.34 -7.78 -0.78
C TYR A 84 -7.01 -7.47 -0.08
N MET A 85 -6.10 -8.44 0.02
CA MET A 85 -4.74 -8.20 0.51
C MET A 85 -3.99 -7.19 -0.37
N TYR A 86 -4.20 -7.22 -1.69
CA TYR A 86 -3.62 -6.22 -2.59
C TYR A 86 -4.07 -4.80 -2.24
N PHE A 87 -5.32 -4.55 -1.82
CA PHE A 87 -5.73 -3.21 -1.38
C PHE A 87 -5.03 -2.73 -0.10
N ALA A 88 -4.60 -3.65 0.78
CA ALA A 88 -3.82 -3.34 1.97
C ALA A 88 -2.31 -3.22 1.68
N SER A 89 -1.83 -3.87 0.62
CA SER A 89 -0.41 -3.93 0.23
C SER A 89 0.30 -2.57 0.04
N PRO A 90 -0.33 -1.48 -0.45
CA PRO A 90 0.37 -0.21 -0.66
C PRO A 90 0.99 0.30 0.64
N PHE A 91 0.28 0.20 1.77
CA PHE A 91 0.79 0.65 3.07
C PHE A 91 2.07 -0.09 3.46
N TYR A 92 2.08 -1.41 3.33
CA TYR A 92 3.26 -2.23 3.63
C TYR A 92 4.41 -1.96 2.66
N ILE A 93 4.10 -1.77 1.37
CA ILE A 93 5.09 -1.41 0.35
C ILE A 93 5.70 -0.03 0.66
N PHE A 94 4.89 0.98 1.01
CA PHE A 94 5.36 2.30 1.43
C PHE A 94 6.31 2.20 2.63
N LEU A 95 5.98 1.35 3.60
CA LEU A 95 6.76 1.15 4.82
C LEU A 95 8.10 0.42 4.55
N CYS A 96 8.13 -0.54 3.62
CA CYS A 96 9.34 -1.28 3.27
C CYS A 96 10.25 -0.55 2.29
N VAL A 97 9.69 0.16 1.30
CA VAL A 97 10.44 0.76 0.19
C VAL A 97 10.90 2.19 0.50
N SER A 98 10.12 2.98 1.24
CA SER A 98 10.45 4.40 1.46
C SER A 98 11.05 4.65 2.85
N ASP A 99 12.37 4.85 2.87
CA ASP A 99 13.11 5.31 4.05
C ASP A 99 12.63 6.67 4.58
N ARG A 100 12.17 7.55 3.69
CA ARG A 100 11.65 8.87 4.06
C ARG A 100 10.29 8.73 4.73
N PHE A 101 9.41 7.90 4.17
CA PHE A 101 8.09 7.62 4.76
C PHE A 101 8.24 7.02 6.15
N ARG A 102 9.12 6.02 6.34
CA ARG A 102 9.43 5.47 7.67
C ARG A 102 9.84 6.54 8.67
N ARG A 103 10.80 7.40 8.29
CA ARG A 103 11.28 8.47 9.18
C ARG A 103 10.19 9.48 9.51
N GLN A 104 9.43 9.96 8.52
CA GLN A 104 8.32 10.88 8.75
C GLN A 104 7.23 10.26 9.63
N LEU A 105 6.91 8.99 9.42
CA LEU A 105 5.93 8.27 10.21
C LEU A 105 6.39 8.13 11.66
N ILE A 106 7.67 7.83 11.90
CA ILE A 106 8.26 7.82 13.25
C ILE A 106 8.19 9.22 13.89
N TYR A 107 8.53 10.28 13.15
CA TYR A 107 8.44 11.65 13.67
C TYR A 107 7.02 12.04 14.06
N VAL A 108 6.02 11.72 13.24
CA VAL A 108 4.62 12.02 13.55
C VAL A 108 4.13 11.20 14.74
N LEU A 109 4.46 9.91 14.80
CA LEU A 109 4.11 9.06 15.96
C LEU A 109 4.76 9.58 17.25
N PHE A 110 6.04 9.96 17.17
CA PHE A 110 6.77 10.51 18.29
C PHE A 110 6.19 11.85 18.73
N ASP A 111 5.84 12.74 17.81
CA ASP A 111 5.22 14.03 18.12
C ASP A 111 3.84 13.86 18.76
N VAL A 112 2.99 12.97 18.23
CA VAL A 112 1.69 12.62 18.84
C VAL A 112 1.88 12.08 20.26
N TYR A 113 2.84 11.17 20.45
CA TYR A 113 3.15 10.62 21.77
C TYR A 113 3.66 11.69 22.74
N LEU A 114 4.59 12.53 22.31
CA LEU A 114 5.19 13.60 23.10
C LEU A 114 4.15 14.68 23.46
N ASN A 115 3.22 14.97 22.55
CA ASN A 115 2.16 15.94 22.76
C ASN A 115 1.13 15.42 23.78
N LYS A 116 0.76 14.14 23.68
CA LYS A 116 -0.10 13.48 24.68
C LYS A 116 0.56 13.44 26.07
N TRP A 117 1.86 13.16 26.14
CA TRP A 117 2.62 13.20 27.39
C TRP A 117 2.68 14.61 27.99
N ARG A 118 2.90 15.65 27.16
CA ARG A 118 2.88 17.06 27.60
C ARG A 118 1.53 17.45 28.20
N GLN A 119 0.42 17.06 27.57
CA GLN A 119 -0.91 17.34 28.11
C GLN A 119 -1.15 16.67 29.47
N GLN A 120 -0.77 15.40 29.62
CA GLN A 120 -0.88 14.70 30.92
C GLN A 120 -0.06 15.40 32.01
N ARG A 121 1.14 15.86 31.67
CA ARG A 121 2.00 16.59 32.61
C ARG A 121 1.39 17.92 33.05
N GLN A 122 0.77 18.68 32.13
CA GLN A 122 0.09 19.93 32.46
C GLN A 122 -1.13 19.72 33.36
N ILE A 123 -1.90 18.65 33.14
CA ILE A 123 -3.04 18.28 34.01
C ILE A 123 -2.56 17.96 35.44
N LEU A 124 -1.46 17.21 35.57
CA LEU A 124 -0.89 16.89 36.87
C LEU A 124 -0.37 18.13 37.60
N VAL A 125 0.36 19.02 36.92
CA VAL A 125 0.85 20.29 37.50
C VAL A 125 -0.30 21.19 37.96
N ASN A 126 -1.37 21.29 37.17
CA ASN A 126 -2.54 22.10 37.53
C ASN A 126 -3.38 21.50 38.67
N LYS A 127 -3.30 20.18 38.93
CA LYS A 127 -3.94 19.55 40.10
C LYS A 127 -3.14 19.73 41.40
N VAL A 128 -1.83 19.89 41.32
CA VAL A 128 -0.95 20.05 42.51
C VAL A 128 -0.92 21.51 43.00
N LYS A 129 -0.97 22.49 42.08
CA LYS A 129 -1.02 23.93 42.44
C LYS A 129 -2.18 24.39 43.36
N PRO A 130 -3.43 23.90 43.26
CA PRO A 130 -4.54 24.36 44.09
C PRO A 130 -4.50 23.92 45.56
N GLN A 131 -3.50 23.12 45.99
CA GLN A 131 -3.36 22.70 47.39
C GLN A 131 -2.32 23.52 48.19
N LEU A 132 -1.70 24.54 47.57
CA LEU A 132 -0.63 25.36 48.17
C LEU A 132 -1.02 26.83 48.43
N THR A 133 -2.30 27.17 48.31
CA THR A 133 -2.89 28.47 48.68
C THR A 133 -4.00 28.24 49.68
#